data_AF-A0A4Y8VQB3-F1
#
_entry.id   AF-A0A4Y8VQB3-F1
#
_cell.length_a   1.000
_cell.length_b   1.000
_cell.length_c   1.000
_cell.angle_alpha   90.00
_cell.angle_beta   90.00
_cell.angle_gamma   90.00
#
_symmetry.space_group_name_H-M   'P 1'
#
loop_
_entity.id
_entity.type
_entity.pdbx_description
1 polymer ?
#
loop_
_entity_poly.entity_id
_entity_poly.type
_entity_poly.pdbx_seq_one_letter_code
_entity_poly.pdbx_strand_id
1 'polypeptide(L)'
;MIRKLTIVLLVMVAQICVATPYYNVRLSKIANAVGVNLPDTIGKNTNNDTLYTFKGKPLRIRTNAFGDVCHIGYKLFHNELMAAYGESPAFDFLERYLLELDLLLDGKTLQQRLDVDNVVITKGNINMLRMVNENCPFSIQYIKRRGYRVTWTVKGKPVTVAFQADCQLIKGCNMIEMDSLLVRDLPKHHSLDNQTILKGWENAKVSTSQDARILDNGNYLSNLISSKLYFRTVNGKEELVCSKGSVAKSINNIMLTGIFRNAISLRLAVDKYGYQTDSLLVTLQQFVSFCRAEGAKIYMGIKTVSQKELSGTLFILNEPLAYNHVLSFRFPICLLQGKDDVVDAKLYPYIPLQNIVEKYFTDNIKDEYKYEIK
;
A
#
# COMPACT_ATOMS: atom_id res chain seq x y z
N MET A 1 45.29 52.16 -8.86
CA MET A 1 44.50 52.13 -7.61
C MET A 1 43.14 51.52 -7.92
N ILE A 2 43.03 50.19 -7.90
CA ILE A 2 41.77 49.44 -8.04
C ILE A 2 41.86 48.26 -7.08
N ARG A 3 41.09 48.32 -5.99
CA ARG A 3 40.93 47.24 -5.00
C ARG A 3 40.08 46.13 -5.63
N LYS A 4 40.64 44.93 -5.79
CA LYS A 4 39.83 43.72 -6.07
C LYS A 4 39.21 43.26 -4.76
N LEU A 5 37.89 43.35 -4.68
CA LEU A 5 37.06 42.83 -3.59
C LEU A 5 36.82 41.34 -3.88
N THR A 6 37.47 40.45 -3.13
CA THR A 6 37.22 39.01 -3.23
C THR A 6 35.97 38.69 -2.41
N ILE A 7 34.85 38.47 -3.10
CA ILE A 7 33.61 37.96 -2.47
C ILE A 7 33.81 36.46 -2.24
N VAL A 8 34.04 36.08 -0.98
CA VAL A 8 34.02 34.67 -0.57
C VAL A 8 32.55 34.27 -0.45
N LEU A 9 32.06 33.50 -1.43
CA LEU A 9 30.73 32.91 -1.41
C LEU A 9 30.74 31.76 -0.39
N LEU A 10 30.23 32.01 0.81
CA LEU A 10 30.01 30.99 1.82
C LEU A 10 28.86 30.09 1.37
N VAL A 11 29.19 28.96 0.75
CA VAL A 11 28.21 27.90 0.46
C VAL A 11 27.83 27.29 1.81
N MET A 12 26.66 27.66 2.34
CA MET A 12 25.99 26.89 3.38
C MET A 12 25.73 25.49 2.83
N VAL A 13 26.55 24.52 3.25
CA VAL A 13 26.24 23.12 3.10
C VAL A 13 24.99 22.88 3.95
N ALA A 14 23.85 22.74 3.29
CA ALA A 14 22.63 22.29 3.93
C ALA A 14 22.97 20.99 4.67
N GLN A 15 22.73 20.95 5.98
CA GLN A 15 22.79 19.72 6.75
C GLN A 15 21.93 18.70 6.01
N ILE A 16 22.58 17.65 5.51
CA ILE A 16 21.90 16.44 5.05
C ILE A 16 21.16 15.96 6.29
N CYS A 17 19.85 16.17 6.32
CA CYS A 17 18.99 15.50 7.28
C CYS A 17 19.21 14.01 7.02
N VAL A 18 20.00 13.36 7.88
CA VAL A 18 20.17 11.91 7.83
C VAL A 18 18.76 11.37 7.96
N ALA A 19 18.26 10.77 6.87
CA ALA A 19 16.92 10.21 6.82
C ALA A 19 16.76 9.34 8.06
N THR A 20 15.73 9.59 8.86
CA THR A 20 15.44 8.77 10.03
C THR A 20 15.45 7.31 9.58
N PRO A 21 16.28 6.42 10.16
CA PRO A 21 16.43 5.06 9.65
C PRO A 21 15.20 4.21 9.94
N TYR A 22 14.11 4.80 10.43
CA TYR A 22 12.87 4.11 10.80
C TYR A 22 11.74 4.58 9.91
N TYR A 23 10.96 3.61 9.45
CA TYR A 23 9.80 3.87 8.60
C TYR A 23 8.77 4.75 9.32
N ASN A 24 8.55 4.54 10.62
CA ASN A 24 7.64 5.32 11.46
C ASN A 24 8.22 5.58 12.87
N VAL A 25 7.61 6.53 13.59
CA VAL A 25 7.96 6.96 14.95
C VAL A 25 7.85 5.81 15.94
N ARG A 26 6.87 4.90 15.76
CA ARG A 26 6.68 3.77 16.68
C ARG A 26 7.90 2.84 16.66
N LEU A 27 8.45 2.55 15.48
CA LEU A 27 9.64 1.72 15.34
C LEU A 27 10.87 2.37 15.96
N SER A 28 11.02 3.70 15.83
CA SER A 28 12.09 4.42 16.51
C SER A 28 11.99 4.29 18.05
N LYS A 29 10.78 4.41 18.61
CA LYS A 29 10.55 4.22 20.05
C LYS A 29 10.85 2.79 20.51
N ILE A 30 10.43 1.79 19.73
CA ILE A 30 10.73 0.39 20.02
C ILE A 30 12.24 0.17 20.02
N ALA A 31 12.94 0.60 18.98
CA ALA A 31 14.39 0.42 18.85
C ALA A 31 15.15 0.98 20.06
N ASN A 32 14.80 2.19 20.49
CA ASN A 32 15.39 2.82 21.67
C ASN A 32 15.13 2.00 22.94
N ALA A 33 13.91 1.47 23.11
CA ALA A 33 13.53 0.73 24.31
C ALA A 33 14.15 -0.67 24.39
N VAL A 34 14.43 -1.31 23.26
CA VAL A 34 15.12 -2.61 23.22
C VAL A 34 16.65 -2.48 23.13
N GLY A 35 17.19 -1.27 23.07
CA GLY A 35 18.64 -1.03 22.96
C GLY A 35 19.23 -1.44 21.62
N VAL A 36 18.44 -1.37 20.55
CA VAL A 36 18.89 -1.71 19.20
C VAL A 36 19.71 -0.53 18.63
N ASN A 37 21.02 -0.72 18.58
CA ASN A 37 21.97 0.20 17.95
C ASN A 37 22.26 -0.26 16.53
N LEU A 38 21.50 0.26 15.57
CA LEU A 38 21.67 -0.09 14.17
C LEU A 38 22.92 0.59 13.59
N PRO A 39 23.72 -0.11 12.77
CA PRO A 39 24.74 0.57 11.97
C PRO A 39 24.07 1.60 11.05
N ASP A 40 24.80 2.66 10.68
CA ASP A 40 24.32 3.78 9.86
C ASP A 40 23.62 3.34 8.57
N THR A 41 23.95 2.14 8.05
CA THR A 41 23.20 1.46 7.00
C THR A 41 23.12 -0.04 7.27
N ILE A 42 21.91 -0.58 7.48
CA ILE A 42 21.66 -2.03 7.51
C ILE A 42 21.58 -2.62 6.09
N GLY A 43 21.38 -1.78 5.08
CA GLY A 43 21.12 -2.18 3.70
C GLY A 43 19.64 -2.19 3.35
N LYS A 44 19.31 -2.36 2.07
CA LYS A 44 17.93 -2.43 1.55
C LYS A 44 17.41 -3.87 1.61
N ASN A 45 16.12 -4.05 1.88
CA ASN A 45 15.45 -5.36 1.92
C ASN A 45 16.20 -6.41 2.76
N THR A 46 16.79 -5.98 3.88
CA THR A 46 17.62 -6.82 4.73
C THR A 46 16.78 -7.38 5.87
N ASN A 47 17.07 -8.62 6.26
CA ASN A 47 16.44 -9.28 7.39
C ASN A 47 17.51 -9.70 8.43
N ASN A 48 17.35 -9.24 9.66
CA ASN A 48 18.26 -9.52 10.76
C ASN A 48 17.49 -10.19 11.91
N ASP A 49 17.69 -11.51 12.00
CA ASP A 49 16.94 -12.41 12.90
C ASP A 49 17.77 -12.96 14.06
N THR A 50 19.08 -12.65 14.12
CA THR A 50 20.04 -13.34 15.00
C THR A 50 20.85 -12.44 15.91
N LEU A 51 20.96 -11.14 15.60
CA LEU A 51 21.86 -10.24 16.35
C LEU A 51 21.26 -9.70 17.64
N TYR A 52 19.94 -9.58 17.72
CA TYR A 52 19.27 -8.88 18.81
C TYR A 52 18.31 -9.80 19.55
N THR A 53 18.28 -9.65 20.86
CA THR A 53 17.34 -10.34 21.73
C THR A 53 16.72 -9.37 22.73
N PHE A 54 15.49 -9.66 23.15
CA PHE A 54 14.84 -8.95 24.25
C PHE A 54 14.18 -9.96 25.18
N LYS A 55 14.42 -9.86 26.49
CA LYS A 55 13.97 -10.83 27.50
C LYS A 55 14.27 -12.29 27.12
N GLY A 56 15.45 -12.53 26.52
CA GLY A 56 15.91 -13.86 26.10
C GLY A 56 15.25 -14.40 24.82
N LYS A 57 14.44 -13.61 24.11
CA LYS A 57 13.83 -14.00 22.83
C LYS A 57 14.49 -13.29 21.66
N PRO A 58 14.70 -13.97 20.52
CA PRO A 58 15.22 -13.34 19.31
C PRO A 58 14.27 -12.26 18.78
N LEU A 59 14.83 -11.16 18.30
CA LEU A 59 14.13 -10.12 17.59
C LEU A 59 14.33 -10.29 16.08
N ARG A 60 13.29 -9.98 15.31
CA ARG A 60 13.33 -9.77 13.87
C ARG A 60 13.40 -8.27 13.60
N ILE A 61 14.37 -7.86 12.79
CA ILE A 61 14.52 -6.49 12.31
C ILE A 61 14.62 -6.52 10.79
N ARG A 62 13.76 -5.76 10.10
CA ARG A 62 13.77 -5.69 8.63
C ARG A 62 13.87 -4.27 8.11
N THR A 63 14.52 -4.11 6.98
CA THR A 63 14.52 -2.87 6.19
C THR A 63 13.70 -3.02 4.90
N ASN A 64 13.08 -1.94 4.46
CA ASN A 64 12.34 -1.88 3.20
C ASN A 64 13.29 -1.64 2.00
N ALA A 65 12.71 -1.48 0.81
CA ALA A 65 13.46 -1.22 -0.43
C ALA A 65 14.20 0.15 -0.44
N PHE A 66 13.84 1.04 0.47
CA PHE A 66 14.48 2.35 0.66
C PHE A 66 15.59 2.31 1.73
N GLY A 67 15.69 1.22 2.48
CA GLY A 67 16.65 1.07 3.58
C GLY A 67 16.11 1.52 4.93
N ASP A 68 14.84 1.96 5.01
CA ASP A 68 14.22 2.29 6.30
C ASP A 68 13.87 1.00 7.04
N VAL A 69 14.14 0.96 8.33
CA VAL A 69 13.68 -0.09 9.25
C VAL A 69 12.15 -0.08 9.26
N CYS A 70 11.56 -1.11 8.68
CA CYS A 70 10.12 -1.25 8.51
C CYS A 70 9.50 -2.24 9.50
N HIS A 71 10.31 -2.99 10.25
CA HIS A 71 9.83 -3.93 11.27
C HIS A 71 10.84 -4.12 12.39
N ILE A 72 10.33 -4.18 13.63
CA ILE A 72 11.03 -4.63 14.84
C ILE A 72 10.01 -5.39 15.67
N GLY A 73 10.25 -6.67 15.94
CA GLY A 73 9.34 -7.51 16.71
C GLY A 73 10.01 -8.77 17.23
N TYR A 74 9.33 -9.54 18.08
CA TYR A 74 9.80 -10.89 18.42
C TYR A 74 9.77 -11.76 17.17
N LYS A 75 10.80 -12.59 16.95
CA LYS A 75 10.78 -13.57 15.85
C LYS A 75 9.85 -14.74 16.25
N LEU A 76 8.59 -14.67 15.81
CA LEU A 76 7.55 -15.65 16.15
C LEU A 76 7.31 -16.66 15.04
N PHE A 77 7.71 -16.33 13.81
CA PHE A 77 7.42 -17.13 12.62
C PHE A 77 8.69 -17.44 11.83
N HIS A 78 8.72 -18.62 11.21
CA HIS A 78 9.79 -19.01 10.31
C HIS A 78 9.64 -18.34 8.93
N ASN A 79 10.76 -17.92 8.32
CA ASN A 79 10.76 -17.16 7.05
C ASN A 79 10.05 -17.90 5.91
N GLU A 80 10.32 -19.20 5.78
CA GLU A 80 9.72 -20.05 4.74
C GLU A 80 8.19 -20.14 4.88
N LEU A 81 7.70 -20.20 6.12
CA LEU A 81 6.26 -20.23 6.38
C LEU A 81 5.63 -18.87 6.09
N MET A 82 6.29 -17.76 6.45
CA MET A 82 5.80 -16.43 6.08
C MET A 82 5.65 -16.27 4.57
N ALA A 83 6.63 -16.73 3.80
CA ALA A 83 6.59 -16.72 2.33
C ALA A 83 5.45 -17.60 1.79
N ALA A 84 5.23 -18.79 2.34
CA ALA A 84 4.14 -19.69 1.93
C ALA A 84 2.73 -19.10 2.17
N TYR A 85 2.58 -18.22 3.16
CA TYR A 85 1.35 -17.49 3.44
C TYR A 85 1.26 -16.14 2.70
N GLY A 86 2.15 -15.88 1.75
CA GLY A 86 2.15 -14.65 0.94
C GLY A 86 2.46 -13.39 1.74
N GLU A 87 3.31 -13.50 2.78
CA GLU A 87 3.73 -12.38 3.63
C GLU A 87 2.57 -11.59 4.26
N SER A 88 1.56 -12.31 4.76
CA SER A 88 0.40 -11.73 5.46
C SER A 88 0.80 -10.65 6.48
N PRO A 89 0.14 -9.48 6.50
CA PRO A 89 0.50 -8.39 7.42
C PRO A 89 0.23 -8.73 8.90
N ALA A 90 -0.49 -9.83 9.15
CA ALA A 90 -0.66 -10.40 10.48
C ALA A 90 0.68 -10.78 11.15
N PHE A 91 1.68 -11.21 10.36
CA PHE A 91 2.97 -11.62 10.90
C PHE A 91 3.68 -10.46 11.59
N ASP A 92 3.95 -9.39 10.85
CA ASP A 92 4.63 -8.20 11.38
C ASP A 92 3.85 -7.57 12.52
N PHE A 93 2.53 -7.50 12.39
CA PHE A 93 1.68 -7.03 13.47
C PHE A 93 1.90 -7.84 14.74
N LEU A 94 1.80 -9.17 14.71
CA LEU A 94 1.89 -10.00 15.91
C LEU A 94 3.30 -9.98 16.51
N GLU A 95 4.34 -10.05 15.68
CA GLU A 95 5.73 -9.97 16.13
C GLU A 95 6.02 -8.65 16.85
N ARG A 96 5.61 -7.51 16.24
CA ARG A 96 5.77 -6.18 16.81
C ARG A 96 4.87 -5.98 18.04
N TYR A 97 3.62 -6.38 17.95
CA TYR A 97 2.61 -6.15 18.98
C TYR A 97 2.93 -6.90 20.28
N LEU A 98 3.36 -8.16 20.19
CA LEU A 98 3.78 -8.90 21.40
C LEU A 98 5.02 -8.30 22.06
N LEU A 99 5.94 -7.74 21.28
CA LEU A 99 7.07 -6.99 21.82
C LEU A 99 6.60 -5.72 22.53
N GLU A 100 5.70 -4.95 21.92
CA GLU A 100 5.12 -3.74 22.52
C GLU A 100 4.40 -4.01 23.85
N LEU A 101 3.67 -5.13 23.96
CA LEU A 101 3.04 -5.54 25.22
C LEU A 101 4.03 -5.76 26.36
N ASP A 102 5.28 -6.11 26.05
CA ASP A 102 6.33 -6.31 27.06
C ASP A 102 7.15 -5.03 27.33
N LEU A 103 7.11 -4.05 26.42
CA LEU A 103 7.80 -2.76 26.54
C LEU A 103 6.96 -1.70 27.28
N LEU A 104 5.62 -1.77 27.19
CA LEU A 104 4.69 -0.84 27.86
C LEU A 104 4.99 0.64 27.57
N LEU A 105 5.33 0.96 26.31
CA LEU A 105 5.84 2.28 25.88
C LEU A 105 4.90 3.45 26.16
N ASP A 106 3.61 3.21 26.38
CA ASP A 106 2.62 4.23 26.70
C ASP A 106 2.05 4.11 28.12
N GLY A 107 2.71 3.34 28.98
CA GLY A 107 2.35 3.18 30.39
C GLY A 107 1.08 2.37 30.64
N LYS A 108 0.40 1.84 29.61
CA LYS A 108 -0.77 0.97 29.79
C LYS A 108 -0.34 -0.41 30.23
N THR A 109 -1.12 -1.03 31.11
CA THR A 109 -0.96 -2.46 31.41
C THR A 109 -1.26 -3.29 30.17
N LEU A 110 -0.81 -4.54 30.18
CA LEU A 110 -1.07 -5.47 29.08
C LEU A 110 -2.56 -5.62 28.78
N GLN A 111 -3.41 -5.75 29.80
CA GLN A 111 -4.85 -5.90 29.61
C GLN A 111 -5.47 -4.63 29.02
N GLN A 112 -5.11 -3.45 29.56
CA GLN A 112 -5.57 -2.17 29.02
C GLN A 112 -5.20 -2.00 27.55
N ARG A 113 -4.01 -2.45 27.16
CA ARG A 113 -3.55 -2.39 25.76
C ARG A 113 -4.38 -3.30 24.87
N LEU A 114 -4.61 -4.56 25.28
CA LEU A 114 -5.46 -5.50 24.55
C LEU A 114 -6.88 -4.94 24.35
N ASP A 115 -7.44 -4.32 25.39
CA ASP A 115 -8.80 -3.76 25.37
C ASP A 115 -8.90 -2.55 24.41
N VAL A 116 -7.95 -1.61 24.49
CA VAL A 116 -7.91 -0.42 23.62
C VAL A 116 -7.74 -0.78 22.16
N ASP A 117 -6.89 -1.76 21.87
CA ASP A 117 -6.57 -2.17 20.50
C ASP A 117 -7.53 -3.25 19.96
N ASN A 118 -8.54 -3.63 20.76
CA ASN A 118 -9.53 -4.68 20.44
C ASN A 118 -8.87 -6.00 19.98
N VAL A 119 -7.80 -6.39 20.67
CA VAL A 119 -7.06 -7.63 20.44
C VAL A 119 -7.45 -8.64 21.52
N VAL A 120 -8.03 -9.76 21.10
CA VAL A 120 -8.64 -10.73 22.03
C VAL A 120 -7.94 -12.08 21.96
N ILE A 121 -7.59 -12.63 23.12
CA ILE A 121 -7.17 -14.02 23.26
C ILE A 121 -8.42 -14.89 23.38
N THR A 122 -8.81 -15.56 22.30
CA THR A 122 -10.07 -16.34 22.25
C THR A 122 -9.90 -17.79 22.71
N LYS A 123 -8.66 -18.29 22.73
CA LYS A 123 -8.28 -19.59 23.30
C LYS A 123 -6.93 -19.48 24.00
N GLY A 124 -6.75 -20.19 25.10
CA GLY A 124 -5.53 -20.12 25.92
C GLY A 124 -5.50 -18.86 26.79
N ASN A 125 -4.31 -18.38 27.11
CA ASN A 125 -4.10 -17.18 27.93
C ASN A 125 -2.79 -16.48 27.57
N ILE A 126 -2.52 -15.33 28.17
CA ILE A 126 -1.34 -14.52 27.89
C ILE A 126 -0.01 -15.25 28.19
N ASN A 127 0.01 -16.13 29.20
CA ASN A 127 1.22 -16.90 29.52
C ASN A 127 1.54 -17.90 28.42
N MET A 128 0.52 -18.56 27.85
CA MET A 128 0.71 -19.41 26.68
C MET A 128 1.18 -18.60 25.46
N LEU A 129 0.60 -17.41 25.24
CA LEU A 129 1.01 -16.53 24.15
C LEU A 129 2.47 -16.09 24.27
N ARG A 130 2.94 -15.82 25.50
CA ARG A 130 4.35 -15.53 25.79
C ARG A 130 5.30 -16.71 25.54
N MET A 131 4.80 -17.93 25.38
CA MET A 131 5.63 -19.10 25.06
C MET A 131 5.75 -19.35 23.56
N VAL A 132 4.99 -18.64 22.72
CA VAL A 132 5.07 -18.74 21.27
C VAL A 132 6.49 -18.38 20.79
N ASN A 133 6.99 -19.20 19.88
CA ASN A 133 8.25 -19.04 19.17
C ASN A 133 8.13 -19.67 17.77
N GLU A 134 9.18 -19.54 16.95
CA GLU A 134 9.21 -20.01 15.55
C GLU A 134 8.96 -21.51 15.36
N ASN A 135 9.15 -22.34 16.40
CA ASN A 135 8.91 -23.78 16.34
C ASN A 135 7.46 -24.17 16.66
N CYS A 136 6.63 -23.22 17.09
CA CYS A 136 5.22 -23.49 17.36
C CYS A 136 4.43 -23.59 16.04
N PRO A 137 3.80 -24.74 15.73
CA PRO A 137 2.92 -24.85 14.58
C PRO A 137 1.79 -23.83 14.69
N PHE A 138 1.43 -23.20 13.57
CA PHE A 138 0.41 -22.17 13.54
C PHE A 138 -0.52 -22.29 12.33
N SER A 139 -1.66 -21.61 12.42
CA SER A 139 -2.56 -21.35 11.30
C SER A 139 -3.07 -19.91 11.34
N ILE A 140 -3.27 -19.33 10.16
CA ILE A 140 -3.84 -17.99 9.99
C ILE A 140 -5.15 -18.13 9.25
N GLN A 141 -6.20 -17.57 9.83
CA GLN A 141 -7.49 -17.36 9.19
C GLN A 141 -7.70 -15.86 8.97
N TYR A 142 -7.73 -15.45 7.71
CA TYR A 142 -8.15 -14.11 7.31
C TYR A 142 -9.66 -14.10 7.03
N ILE A 143 -10.39 -13.25 7.74
CA ILE A 143 -11.81 -12.98 7.52
C ILE A 143 -11.89 -11.69 6.72
N LYS A 144 -12.24 -11.83 5.43
CA LYS A 144 -12.21 -10.76 4.44
C LYS A 144 -12.74 -9.43 4.96
N ARG A 145 -11.88 -8.40 4.96
CA ARG A 145 -12.14 -7.01 5.40
C ARG A 145 -12.58 -6.83 6.86
N ARG A 146 -12.54 -7.90 7.68
CA ARG A 146 -12.95 -7.86 9.09
C ARG A 146 -11.77 -8.03 10.02
N GLY A 147 -10.91 -9.01 9.77
CA GLY A 147 -9.77 -9.25 10.64
C GLY A 147 -9.16 -10.62 10.51
N TYR A 148 -8.36 -10.95 11.51
CA TYR A 148 -7.51 -12.12 11.52
C TYR A 148 -7.76 -12.94 12.78
N ARG A 149 -7.60 -14.25 12.65
CA ARG A 149 -7.44 -15.17 13.77
C ARG A 149 -6.18 -15.98 13.54
N VAL A 150 -5.24 -15.91 14.47
CA VAL A 150 -4.00 -16.66 14.42
C VAL A 150 -3.96 -17.61 15.60
N THR A 151 -3.78 -18.90 15.31
CA THR A 151 -3.73 -19.96 16.32
C THR A 151 -2.38 -20.62 16.30
N TRP A 152 -1.73 -20.73 17.46
CA TRP A 152 -0.54 -21.55 17.66
C TRP A 152 -0.86 -22.76 18.53
N THR A 153 -0.10 -23.84 18.34
CA THR A 153 -0.09 -24.98 19.25
C THR A 153 1.12 -24.90 20.16
N VAL A 154 0.89 -24.65 21.45
CA VAL A 154 1.92 -24.55 22.48
C VAL A 154 1.76 -25.72 23.45
N LYS A 155 2.78 -26.59 23.53
CA LYS A 155 2.77 -27.80 24.37
C LYS A 155 1.48 -28.64 24.18
N GLY A 156 1.06 -28.81 22.92
CA GLY A 156 -0.15 -29.57 22.56
C GLY A 156 -1.48 -28.86 22.82
N LYS A 157 -1.49 -27.61 23.30
CA LYS A 157 -2.72 -26.83 23.55
C LYS A 157 -2.80 -25.60 22.64
N PRO A 158 -4.00 -25.21 22.15
CA PRO A 158 -4.15 -24.06 21.29
C PRO A 158 -4.09 -22.73 22.07
N VAL A 159 -3.43 -21.73 21.51
CA VAL A 159 -3.57 -20.32 21.87
C VAL A 159 -3.98 -19.53 20.63
N THR A 160 -5.08 -18.78 20.71
CA THR A 160 -5.65 -18.06 19.56
C THR A 160 -5.78 -16.58 19.86
N VAL A 161 -5.22 -15.74 19.00
CA VAL A 161 -5.37 -14.28 19.02
C VAL A 161 -6.25 -13.85 17.85
N ALA A 162 -7.21 -12.97 18.14
CA ALA A 162 -8.07 -12.34 17.15
C ALA A 162 -7.90 -10.82 17.20
N PHE A 163 -7.83 -10.18 16.04
CA PHE A 163 -7.71 -8.72 15.90
C PHE A 163 -8.34 -8.25 14.59
N GLN A 164 -8.74 -6.98 14.54
CA GLN A 164 -9.38 -6.40 13.36
C GLN A 164 -8.37 -6.14 12.24
N ALA A 165 -8.87 -6.20 11.00
CA ALA A 165 -8.14 -5.68 9.86
C ALA A 165 -8.29 -4.16 9.93
N ASP A 166 -7.34 -3.52 10.59
CA ASP A 166 -7.25 -2.07 10.72
C ASP A 166 -5.83 -1.63 10.39
N CYS A 167 -5.69 -0.75 9.41
CA CYS A 167 -4.40 -0.35 8.88
C CYS A 167 -3.53 0.38 9.91
N GLN A 168 -4.14 1.18 10.81
CA GLN A 168 -3.41 1.93 11.82
C GLN A 168 -2.88 0.98 12.91
N LEU A 169 -3.70 0.03 13.36
CA LEU A 169 -3.32 -1.02 14.31
C LEU A 169 -2.19 -1.88 13.75
N ILE A 170 -2.38 -2.41 12.52
CA ILE A 170 -1.46 -3.34 11.89
C ILE A 170 -0.12 -2.68 11.54
N LYS A 171 -0.13 -1.43 11.02
CA LYS A 171 1.11 -0.69 10.75
C LYS A 171 1.72 -0.05 12.01
N GLY A 172 0.96 0.07 13.10
CA GLY A 172 1.40 0.77 14.31
C GLY A 172 1.56 2.28 14.11
N CYS A 173 0.81 2.85 13.17
CA CYS A 173 1.00 4.20 12.66
C CYS A 173 -0.36 4.91 12.66
N ASN A 174 -0.46 6.11 13.22
CA ASN A 174 -1.73 6.86 13.18
C ASN A 174 -1.94 7.49 11.80
N MET A 175 -3.16 7.94 11.50
CA MET A 175 -3.53 8.49 10.20
C MET A 175 -2.67 9.69 9.76
N ILE A 176 -2.40 10.63 10.66
CA ILE A 176 -1.60 11.84 10.37
C ILE A 176 -0.18 11.46 9.92
N GLU A 177 0.41 10.49 10.63
CA GLU A 177 1.71 9.96 10.28
C GLU A 177 1.66 9.18 8.96
N MET A 178 0.66 8.29 8.77
CA MET A 178 0.49 7.53 7.53
C MET A 178 0.38 8.43 6.30
N ASP A 179 -0.37 9.53 6.39
CA ASP A 179 -0.50 10.53 5.32
C ASP A 179 0.85 11.18 4.99
N SER A 180 1.64 11.48 6.02
CA SER A 180 2.97 12.08 5.86
C SER A 180 3.97 11.09 5.24
N LEU A 181 3.90 9.81 5.63
CA LEU A 181 4.70 8.73 5.04
C LEU A 181 4.35 8.50 3.57
N LEU A 182 3.06 8.53 3.22
CA LEU A 182 2.62 8.45 1.83
C LEU A 182 3.23 9.56 0.98
N VAL A 183 3.14 10.81 1.45
CA VAL A 183 3.71 11.97 0.73
C VAL A 183 5.24 11.87 0.62
N ARG A 184 5.91 11.39 1.67
CA ARG A 184 7.36 11.18 1.70
C ARG A 184 7.82 10.08 0.74
N ASP A 185 7.09 8.97 0.66
CA ASP A 185 7.57 7.73 0.03
C ASP A 185 7.13 7.58 -1.42
N LEU A 186 5.95 8.10 -1.79
CA LEU A 186 5.43 8.01 -3.16
C LEU A 186 6.46 8.50 -4.21
N PRO A 187 7.15 9.65 -4.04
CA PRO A 187 8.15 10.11 -5.01
C PRO A 187 9.39 9.22 -5.13
N LYS A 188 9.66 8.36 -4.14
CA LYS A 188 10.82 7.45 -4.14
C LYS A 188 10.62 6.24 -5.05
N HIS A 189 9.39 5.96 -5.48
CA HIS A 189 9.10 4.85 -6.38
C HIS A 189 9.61 5.13 -7.81
N HIS A 190 9.91 4.04 -8.52
CA HIS A 190 10.25 4.05 -9.94
C HIS A 190 9.18 3.29 -10.73
N SER A 191 9.12 3.53 -12.04
CA SER A 191 8.25 2.75 -12.93
C SER A 191 8.65 1.28 -12.89
N LEU A 192 7.67 0.41 -12.75
CA LEU A 192 7.83 -1.02 -12.97
C LEU A 192 7.86 -1.32 -14.48
N ASP A 193 8.47 -2.43 -14.85
CA ASP A 193 8.41 -2.94 -16.22
C ASP A 193 7.03 -3.54 -16.53
N ASN A 194 6.68 -3.58 -17.82
CA ASN A 194 5.37 -4.04 -18.27
C ASN A 194 5.06 -5.48 -17.84
N GLN A 195 6.04 -6.38 -17.77
CA GLN A 195 5.79 -7.77 -17.39
C GLN A 195 5.42 -7.86 -15.92
N THR A 196 6.17 -7.17 -15.04
CA THR A 196 5.87 -7.06 -13.61
C THR A 196 4.50 -6.43 -13.37
N ILE A 197 4.11 -5.43 -14.16
CA ILE A 197 2.76 -4.86 -14.11
C ILE A 197 1.70 -5.90 -14.49
N LEU A 198 1.89 -6.61 -15.60
CA LEU A 198 0.89 -7.54 -16.13
C LEU A 198 0.72 -8.82 -15.30
N LYS A 199 1.71 -9.21 -14.47
CA LYS A 199 1.55 -10.30 -13.48
C LYS A 199 0.34 -10.12 -12.56
N GLY A 200 -0.07 -8.87 -12.29
CA GLY A 200 -1.26 -8.57 -11.50
C GLY A 200 -2.59 -9.09 -12.10
N TRP A 201 -2.58 -9.52 -13.36
CA TRP A 201 -3.71 -10.11 -14.08
C TRP A 201 -3.48 -11.58 -14.47
N GLU A 202 -2.47 -12.27 -13.91
CA GLU A 202 -2.18 -13.67 -14.27
C GLU A 202 -3.37 -14.62 -14.01
N ASN A 203 -4.16 -14.34 -12.97
CA ASN A 203 -5.34 -15.11 -12.58
C ASN A 203 -6.66 -14.46 -13.07
N ALA A 204 -6.59 -13.47 -13.96
CA ALA A 204 -7.78 -12.78 -14.45
C ALA A 204 -8.62 -13.69 -15.38
N LYS A 205 -9.94 -13.50 -15.34
CA LYS A 205 -10.84 -14.19 -16.27
C LYS A 205 -10.63 -13.64 -17.68
N VAL A 206 -10.48 -14.54 -18.66
CA VAL A 206 -10.27 -14.16 -20.06
C VAL A 206 -11.59 -14.23 -20.82
N SER A 207 -11.91 -13.18 -21.57
CA SER A 207 -13.03 -13.17 -22.51
C SER A 207 -12.68 -12.41 -23.78
N THR A 208 -13.51 -12.54 -24.81
CA THR A 208 -13.37 -11.82 -26.09
C THR A 208 -14.64 -11.04 -26.40
N SER A 209 -14.50 -9.83 -26.93
CA SER A 209 -15.63 -9.01 -27.36
C SER A 209 -15.24 -8.15 -28.57
N GLN A 210 -16.01 -8.29 -29.65
CA GLN A 210 -15.80 -7.63 -30.95
C GLN A 210 -14.41 -7.93 -31.52
N ASP A 211 -13.38 -7.18 -31.14
CA ASP A 211 -11.98 -7.35 -31.57
C ASP A 211 -10.97 -7.24 -30.42
N ALA A 212 -11.44 -7.31 -29.17
CA ALA A 212 -10.60 -7.16 -27.98
C ALA A 212 -10.62 -8.42 -27.12
N ARG A 213 -9.42 -8.90 -26.77
CA ARG A 213 -9.25 -9.82 -25.64
C ARG A 213 -9.30 -9.00 -24.35
N ILE A 214 -10.07 -9.48 -23.38
CA ILE A 214 -10.31 -8.79 -22.11
C ILE A 214 -9.77 -9.67 -20.99
N LEU A 215 -8.94 -9.06 -20.13
CA LEU A 215 -8.55 -9.64 -18.85
C LEU A 215 -9.37 -9.00 -17.74
N ASP A 216 -10.34 -9.73 -17.19
CA ASP A 216 -11.22 -9.27 -16.12
C ASP A 216 -10.72 -9.75 -14.76
N ASN A 217 -10.15 -8.82 -13.98
CA ASN A 217 -9.70 -9.06 -12.62
C ASN A 217 -10.77 -8.65 -11.58
N GLY A 218 -12.05 -8.65 -11.96
CA GLY A 218 -13.17 -8.40 -11.08
C GLY A 218 -13.56 -6.94 -10.94
N ASN A 219 -14.55 -6.72 -10.08
CA ASN A 219 -15.19 -5.44 -9.82
C ASN A 219 -15.16 -5.06 -8.34
N TYR A 220 -15.51 -3.81 -8.04
CA TYR A 220 -15.57 -3.29 -6.68
C TYR A 220 -16.81 -2.41 -6.52
N LEU A 221 -17.73 -2.79 -5.61
CA LEU A 221 -19.02 -2.13 -5.32
C LEU A 221 -20.05 -2.15 -6.47
N SER A 222 -19.63 -2.06 -7.73
CA SER A 222 -20.49 -2.11 -8.91
C SER A 222 -19.71 -2.68 -10.12
N ASN A 223 -20.43 -3.25 -11.10
CA ASN A 223 -19.85 -3.72 -12.37
C ASN A 223 -19.22 -2.60 -13.22
N LEU A 224 -19.59 -1.33 -12.97
CA LEU A 224 -19.01 -0.15 -13.61
C LEU A 224 -17.65 0.26 -13.04
N ILE A 225 -17.29 -0.26 -11.85
CA ILE A 225 -16.00 -0.03 -11.21
C ILE A 225 -15.21 -1.33 -11.30
N SER A 226 -14.29 -1.42 -12.26
CA SER A 226 -13.67 -2.69 -12.63
C SER A 226 -12.16 -2.60 -12.85
N SER A 227 -11.50 -3.75 -12.74
CA SER A 227 -10.07 -3.92 -13.02
C SER A 227 -9.90 -4.73 -14.31
N LYS A 228 -10.40 -4.19 -15.43
CA LYS A 228 -10.37 -4.84 -16.75
C LYS A 228 -9.24 -4.30 -17.60
N LEU A 229 -8.51 -5.16 -18.31
CA LEU A 229 -7.57 -4.73 -19.34
C LEU A 229 -8.08 -5.15 -20.71
N TYR A 230 -7.86 -4.28 -21.70
CA TYR A 230 -8.27 -4.50 -23.08
C TYR A 230 -7.03 -4.65 -23.96
N PHE A 231 -6.95 -5.76 -24.69
CA PHE A 231 -5.88 -6.06 -25.64
C PHE A 231 -6.43 -6.09 -27.06
N ARG A 232 -5.56 -5.76 -28.02
CA ARG A 232 -5.79 -5.94 -29.45
C ARG A 232 -4.62 -6.69 -30.07
N THR A 233 -4.87 -7.34 -31.19
CA THR A 233 -3.83 -8.01 -31.97
C THR A 233 -3.35 -7.09 -33.08
N VAL A 234 -2.05 -6.78 -33.10
CA VAL A 234 -1.39 -6.01 -34.16
C VAL A 234 -0.21 -6.81 -34.67
N ASN A 235 -0.20 -7.12 -35.97
CA ASN A 235 0.85 -7.93 -36.62
C ASN A 235 1.13 -9.26 -35.89
N GLY A 236 0.07 -9.94 -35.45
CA GLY A 236 0.16 -11.20 -34.71
C GLY A 236 0.65 -11.09 -33.26
N LYS A 237 0.90 -9.88 -32.75
CA LYS A 237 1.28 -9.63 -31.35
C LYS A 237 0.13 -8.98 -30.60
N GLU A 238 -0.11 -9.44 -29.37
CA GLU A 238 -1.05 -8.77 -28.47
C GLU A 238 -0.41 -7.55 -27.83
N GLU A 239 -1.14 -6.44 -27.86
CA GLU A 239 -0.76 -5.20 -27.20
C GLU A 239 -1.96 -4.59 -26.47
N LEU A 240 -1.70 -3.83 -25.40
CA LEU A 240 -2.75 -3.08 -24.73
C LEU A 240 -3.37 -2.07 -25.69
N VAL A 241 -4.69 -1.98 -25.69
CA VAL A 241 -5.42 -0.93 -26.40
C VAL A 241 -4.94 0.42 -25.87
N CYS A 242 -4.33 1.21 -26.76
CA CYS A 242 -3.86 2.55 -26.49
C CYS A 242 -3.99 3.40 -27.76
N SER A 243 -5.18 3.98 -27.99
CA SER A 243 -5.46 4.76 -29.20
C SER A 243 -6.60 5.78 -29.02
N LYS A 244 -6.59 6.85 -29.83
CA LYS A 244 -7.67 7.85 -29.87
C LYS A 244 -9.02 7.29 -30.30
N GLY A 245 -9.04 6.19 -31.06
CA GLY A 245 -10.28 5.53 -31.50
C GLY A 245 -10.96 4.72 -30.39
N SER A 246 -10.34 4.61 -29.22
CA SER A 246 -10.87 3.88 -28.08
C SER A 246 -10.46 4.56 -26.77
N VAL A 247 -10.86 5.83 -26.61
CA VAL A 247 -10.47 6.69 -25.47
C VAL A 247 -10.68 6.02 -24.12
N ALA A 248 -11.90 5.54 -23.84
CA ALA A 248 -12.24 4.93 -22.56
C ALA A 248 -11.39 3.70 -22.24
N LYS A 249 -11.27 2.75 -23.18
CA LYS A 249 -10.44 1.53 -23.02
C LYS A 249 -8.95 1.88 -22.83
N SER A 250 -8.46 2.86 -23.58
CA SER A 250 -7.06 3.29 -23.53
C SER A 250 -6.71 3.93 -22.20
N ILE A 251 -7.51 4.89 -21.74
CA ILE A 251 -7.29 5.55 -20.45
C ILE A 251 -7.49 4.56 -19.31
N ASN A 252 -8.46 3.64 -19.42
CA ASN A 252 -8.60 2.57 -18.44
C ASN A 252 -7.35 1.69 -18.32
N ASN A 253 -6.80 1.22 -19.44
CA ASN A 253 -5.53 0.49 -19.43
C ASN A 253 -4.41 1.32 -18.78
N ILE A 254 -4.25 2.59 -19.19
CA ILE A 254 -3.20 3.49 -18.68
C ILE A 254 -3.33 3.70 -17.17
N MET A 255 -4.52 4.01 -16.67
CA MET A 255 -4.72 4.32 -15.24
C MET A 255 -4.60 3.08 -14.34
N LEU A 256 -4.94 1.89 -14.83
CA LEU A 256 -4.78 0.64 -14.07
C LEU A 256 -3.33 0.12 -14.06
N THR A 257 -2.55 0.43 -15.09
CA THR A 257 -1.25 -0.23 -15.32
C THR A 257 -0.06 0.73 -15.29
N GLY A 258 -0.26 2.01 -15.54
CA GLY A 258 0.80 2.97 -15.84
C GLY A 258 1.49 2.71 -17.18
N ILE A 259 1.12 1.68 -17.95
CA ILE A 259 1.80 1.34 -19.20
C ILE A 259 1.42 2.39 -20.26
N PHE A 260 2.41 3.17 -20.65
CA PHE A 260 2.32 4.18 -21.70
C PHE A 260 3.69 4.42 -22.32
N ARG A 261 3.74 4.98 -23.53
CA ARG A 261 5.00 5.22 -24.27
C ARG A 261 5.99 6.09 -23.50
N ASN A 262 5.48 7.07 -22.75
CA ASN A 262 6.25 8.05 -21.98
C ASN A 262 5.72 8.08 -20.55
N ALA A 263 6.54 8.56 -19.61
CA ALA A 263 6.05 8.88 -18.28
C ALA A 263 4.97 9.96 -18.36
N ILE A 264 3.86 9.79 -17.63
CA ILE A 264 2.75 10.74 -17.60
C ILE A 264 2.86 11.55 -16.32
N SER A 265 3.05 12.86 -16.43
CA SER A 265 3.03 13.76 -15.28
C SER A 265 1.67 13.74 -14.60
N LEU A 266 1.69 13.59 -13.28
CA LEU A 266 0.53 13.53 -12.39
C LEU A 266 0.69 14.63 -11.34
N ARG A 267 -0.18 15.64 -11.40
CA ARG A 267 -0.33 16.64 -10.35
C ARG A 267 -1.32 16.09 -9.32
N LEU A 268 -0.82 15.74 -8.15
CA LEU A 268 -1.56 15.04 -7.12
C LEU A 268 -1.79 15.94 -5.91
N ALA A 269 -3.04 16.28 -5.63
CA ALA A 269 -3.45 16.85 -4.35
C ALA A 269 -3.80 15.72 -3.38
N VAL A 270 -3.09 15.62 -2.25
CA VAL A 270 -3.36 14.62 -1.21
C VAL A 270 -4.17 15.28 -0.10
N ASP A 271 -5.44 14.89 0.03
CA ASP A 271 -6.37 15.37 1.06
C ASP A 271 -6.14 14.57 2.35
N LYS A 272 -5.34 15.16 3.26
CA LYS A 272 -4.93 14.52 4.51
C LYS A 272 -5.96 14.69 5.60
N TYR A 273 -5.86 13.83 6.61
CA TYR A 273 -6.63 13.97 7.84
C TYR A 273 -6.45 15.38 8.45
N GLY A 274 -7.55 15.99 8.89
CA GLY A 274 -7.55 17.35 9.43
C GLY A 274 -7.62 18.47 8.39
N TYR A 275 -8.08 18.19 7.17
CA TYR A 275 -8.28 19.16 6.07
C TYR A 275 -6.99 19.83 5.58
N GLN A 276 -5.85 19.17 5.76
CA GLN A 276 -4.58 19.61 5.19
C GLN A 276 -4.44 19.04 3.78
N THR A 277 -3.85 19.80 2.86
CA THR A 277 -3.61 19.32 1.49
C THR A 277 -2.16 19.54 1.12
N ASP A 278 -1.48 18.45 0.75
CA ASP A 278 -0.17 18.52 0.10
C ASP A 278 -0.32 18.40 -1.42
N SER A 279 0.53 19.10 -2.15
CA SER A 279 0.61 18.98 -3.61
C SER A 279 1.91 18.31 -4.01
N LEU A 280 1.80 17.24 -4.79
CA LEU A 280 2.92 16.51 -5.35
C LEU A 280 2.88 16.60 -6.88
N LEU A 281 4.05 16.69 -7.50
CA LEU A 281 4.21 16.44 -8.93
C LEU A 281 5.07 15.18 -9.08
N VAL A 282 4.41 14.10 -9.50
CA VAL A 282 5.00 12.76 -9.70
C VAL A 282 4.55 12.22 -11.04
N THR A 283 4.87 10.97 -11.37
CA THR A 283 4.31 10.32 -12.55
C THR A 283 3.19 9.35 -12.18
N LEU A 284 2.26 9.11 -13.11
CA LEU A 284 1.26 8.05 -12.97
C LEU A 284 1.93 6.68 -12.72
N GLN A 285 3.07 6.43 -13.36
CA GLN A 285 3.83 5.20 -13.19
C GLN A 285 4.37 5.05 -11.76
N GLN A 286 4.88 6.13 -11.16
CA GLN A 286 5.31 6.12 -9.76
C GLN A 286 4.12 5.83 -8.83
N PHE A 287 2.97 6.46 -9.07
CA PHE A 287 1.75 6.23 -8.30
C PHE A 287 1.27 4.78 -8.38
N VAL A 288 1.18 4.20 -9.58
CA VAL A 288 0.78 2.79 -9.77
C VAL A 288 1.78 1.85 -9.10
N SER A 289 3.07 2.16 -9.17
CA SER A 289 4.13 1.37 -8.55
C SER A 289 4.06 1.43 -7.02
N PHE A 290 3.77 2.59 -6.44
CA PHE A 290 3.48 2.75 -5.01
C PHE A 290 2.28 1.90 -4.59
N CYS A 291 1.14 2.00 -5.29
CA CYS A 291 -0.06 1.23 -4.96
C CYS A 291 0.19 -0.27 -4.96
N ARG A 292 0.99 -0.76 -5.92
CA ARG A 292 1.37 -2.18 -6.00
C ARG A 292 2.33 -2.60 -4.92
N ALA A 293 3.30 -1.75 -4.56
CA ALA A 293 4.23 -2.02 -3.47
C ALA A 293 3.50 -2.12 -2.11
N GLU A 294 2.41 -1.38 -1.95
CA GLU A 294 1.50 -1.51 -0.79
C GLU A 294 0.61 -2.78 -0.87
N GLY A 295 0.71 -3.59 -1.93
CA GLY A 295 -0.12 -4.78 -2.14
C GLY A 295 -1.58 -4.46 -2.52
N ALA A 296 -1.86 -3.24 -2.99
CA ALA A 296 -3.21 -2.81 -3.30
C ALA A 296 -3.61 -3.12 -4.74
N LYS A 297 -4.91 -3.37 -4.92
CA LYS A 297 -5.53 -3.61 -6.22
C LYS A 297 -6.29 -2.37 -6.69
N ILE A 298 -6.06 -1.98 -7.94
CA ILE A 298 -6.64 -0.77 -8.53
C ILE A 298 -7.88 -1.14 -9.34
N TYR A 299 -8.97 -0.44 -9.12
CA TYR A 299 -10.20 -0.49 -9.91
C TYR A 299 -10.50 0.89 -10.46
N MET A 300 -11.10 0.96 -11.65
CA MET A 300 -11.44 2.22 -12.28
C MET A 300 -12.95 2.32 -12.54
N GLY A 301 -13.53 3.46 -12.18
CA GLY A 301 -14.85 3.91 -12.61
C GLY A 301 -14.73 5.15 -13.48
N ILE A 302 -15.36 5.16 -14.66
CA ILE A 302 -15.40 6.32 -15.56
C ILE A 302 -16.63 7.16 -15.20
N LYS A 303 -16.45 8.48 -15.05
CA LYS A 303 -17.53 9.42 -14.75
C LYS A 303 -18.02 10.12 -16.00
N THR A 304 -17.12 10.68 -16.80
CA THR A 304 -17.50 11.46 -17.99
C THR A 304 -16.40 11.36 -19.05
N VAL A 305 -16.81 11.29 -20.32
CA VAL A 305 -15.91 11.37 -21.47
C VAL A 305 -16.35 12.58 -22.31
N SER A 306 -15.45 13.55 -22.48
CA SER A 306 -15.65 14.71 -23.35
C SER A 306 -14.68 14.66 -24.54
N GLN A 307 -14.69 15.68 -25.40
CA GLN A 307 -13.70 15.80 -26.47
C GLN A 307 -12.29 16.16 -25.96
N LYS A 308 -12.16 16.78 -24.79
CA LYS A 308 -10.89 17.28 -24.25
C LYS A 308 -10.29 16.36 -23.19
N GLU A 309 -11.13 15.84 -22.31
CA GLU A 309 -10.70 15.05 -21.15
C GLU A 309 -11.67 13.90 -20.84
N LEU A 310 -11.14 12.89 -20.16
CA LEU A 310 -11.91 11.87 -19.45
C LEU A 310 -11.75 12.11 -17.95
N SER A 311 -12.86 12.15 -17.21
CA SER A 311 -12.85 12.16 -15.75
C SER A 311 -13.29 10.82 -15.18
N GLY A 312 -12.68 10.44 -14.07
CA GLY A 312 -12.96 9.17 -13.42
C GLY A 312 -12.42 9.09 -12.00
N THR A 313 -12.61 7.93 -11.39
CA THR A 313 -12.15 7.62 -10.05
C THR A 313 -11.44 6.28 -10.04
N LEU A 314 -10.26 6.24 -9.43
CA LEU A 314 -9.61 5.00 -9.04
C LEU A 314 -9.97 4.65 -7.60
N PHE A 315 -10.28 3.39 -7.37
CA PHE A 315 -10.42 2.78 -6.06
C PHE A 315 -9.25 1.82 -5.87
N ILE A 316 -8.35 2.15 -4.94
CA ILE A 316 -7.12 1.42 -4.68
C ILE A 316 -7.29 0.65 -3.36
N LEU A 317 -7.71 -0.59 -3.50
CA LEU A 317 -8.16 -1.45 -2.42
C LEU A 317 -7.01 -2.28 -1.85
N ASN A 318 -6.75 -2.12 -0.55
CA ASN A 318 -5.92 -3.05 0.21
C ASN A 318 -6.82 -3.88 1.12
N GLU A 319 -7.17 -5.08 0.69
CA GLU A 319 -8.07 -5.95 1.48
C GLU A 319 -7.42 -6.41 2.80
N PRO A 320 -6.16 -6.91 2.82
CA PRO A 320 -5.51 -7.34 4.06
C PRO A 320 -5.46 -6.26 5.15
N LEU A 321 -5.20 -5.00 4.77
CA LEU A 321 -5.18 -3.87 5.70
C LEU A 321 -6.53 -3.14 5.82
N ALA A 322 -7.55 -3.65 5.13
CA ALA A 322 -8.93 -3.16 5.08
C ALA A 322 -9.07 -1.63 4.92
N TYR A 323 -8.34 -1.05 3.97
CA TYR A 323 -8.53 0.34 3.56
C TYR A 323 -8.70 0.47 2.04
N ASN A 324 -9.16 1.64 1.62
CA ASN A 324 -9.20 2.06 0.23
C ASN A 324 -8.56 3.44 0.10
N HIS A 325 -7.74 3.66 -0.93
CA HIS A 325 -7.53 5.03 -1.40
C HIS A 325 -8.52 5.34 -2.52
N VAL A 326 -9.06 6.56 -2.52
CA VAL A 326 -9.92 7.04 -3.59
C VAL A 326 -9.21 8.17 -4.30
N LEU A 327 -8.94 8.00 -5.60
CA LEU A 327 -8.29 9.01 -6.43
C LEU A 327 -9.23 9.47 -7.53
N SER A 328 -9.73 10.70 -7.43
CA SER A 328 -10.45 11.33 -8.54
C SER A 328 -9.45 11.96 -9.50
N PHE A 329 -9.66 11.83 -10.81
CA PHE A 329 -8.73 12.35 -11.81
C PHE A 329 -9.43 12.97 -13.02
N ARG A 330 -8.68 13.82 -13.72
CA ARG A 330 -8.97 14.30 -15.08
C ARG A 330 -7.80 13.98 -15.98
N PHE A 331 -8.05 13.19 -17.02
CA PHE A 331 -7.05 12.74 -17.98
C PHE A 331 -7.21 13.50 -19.30
N PRO A 332 -6.22 14.32 -19.70
CA PRO A 332 -6.25 15.00 -21.00
C PRO A 332 -6.14 14.02 -22.18
N ILE A 333 -7.10 14.05 -23.10
CA ILE A 333 -7.13 13.14 -24.27
C ILE A 333 -6.00 13.46 -25.26
N CYS A 334 -5.47 14.68 -25.24
CA CYS A 334 -4.30 15.08 -26.03
C CYS A 334 -3.05 14.22 -25.76
N LEU A 335 -2.92 13.63 -24.57
CA LEU A 335 -1.84 12.69 -24.23
C LEU A 335 -1.85 11.47 -25.17
N LEU A 336 -3.03 10.94 -25.51
CA LEU A 336 -3.17 9.84 -26.47
C LEU A 336 -2.73 10.24 -27.88
N GLN A 337 -2.76 11.54 -28.19
CA GLN A 337 -2.34 12.11 -29.48
C GLN A 337 -0.84 12.42 -29.55
N GLY A 338 -0.10 12.24 -28.45
CA GLY A 338 1.35 12.48 -28.40
C GLY A 338 1.73 13.89 -28.02
N LYS A 339 0.76 14.67 -27.52
CA LYS A 339 1.02 15.98 -26.93
C LYS A 339 1.32 15.81 -25.44
N ASP A 340 2.13 16.70 -24.91
CA ASP A 340 2.41 16.75 -23.47
C ASP A 340 1.30 17.50 -22.74
N ASP A 341 0.90 16.96 -21.59
CA ASP A 341 -0.06 17.56 -20.67
C ASP A 341 0.08 16.86 -19.30
N VAL A 342 -0.68 17.31 -18.31
CA VAL A 342 -0.63 16.80 -16.94
C VAL A 342 -1.98 16.20 -16.55
N VAL A 343 -1.95 15.01 -15.95
CA VAL A 343 -3.13 14.45 -15.29
C VAL A 343 -3.29 15.16 -13.95
N ASP A 344 -4.41 15.82 -13.73
CA ASP A 344 -4.76 16.36 -12.41
C ASP A 344 -5.52 15.31 -11.60
N ALA A 345 -5.14 15.13 -10.35
CA ALA A 345 -5.77 14.18 -9.46
C ALA A 345 -5.88 14.68 -8.01
N LYS A 346 -6.90 14.20 -7.31
CA LYS A 346 -7.11 14.38 -5.87
C LYS A 346 -7.24 13.02 -5.20
N LEU A 347 -6.37 12.75 -4.23
CA LEU A 347 -6.28 11.51 -3.47
C LEU A 347 -6.86 11.69 -2.07
N TYR A 348 -7.77 10.80 -1.70
CA TYR A 348 -8.27 10.58 -0.34
C TYR A 348 -7.67 9.28 0.17
N PRO A 349 -6.62 9.33 1.01
CA PRO A 349 -5.88 8.15 1.39
C PRO A 349 -6.52 7.40 2.57
N TYR A 350 -6.20 6.09 2.68
CA TYR A 350 -6.44 5.25 3.86
C TYR A 350 -7.87 5.28 4.43
N ILE A 351 -8.88 5.38 3.55
CA ILE A 351 -10.30 5.32 3.95
C ILE A 351 -10.60 3.91 4.51
N PRO A 352 -10.93 3.76 5.80
CA PRO A 352 -11.18 2.45 6.38
C PRO A 352 -12.41 1.79 5.76
N LEU A 353 -12.29 0.52 5.36
CA LEU A 353 -13.40 -0.23 4.77
C LEU A 353 -14.52 -0.54 5.77
N GLN A 354 -14.22 -0.52 7.08
CA GLN A 354 -15.22 -0.71 8.13
C GLN A 354 -16.31 0.38 8.11
N ASN A 355 -16.00 1.55 7.57
CA ASN A 355 -16.93 2.68 7.43
C ASN A 355 -17.66 2.70 6.07
N ILE A 356 -17.31 1.81 5.14
CA ILE A 356 -17.90 1.74 3.80
C ILE A 356 -19.07 0.77 3.83
N VAL A 357 -20.28 1.29 4.00
CA VAL A 357 -21.52 0.51 3.80
C VAL A 357 -21.81 0.45 2.29
N GLU A 358 -21.89 -0.75 1.72
CA GLU A 358 -22.18 -0.98 0.28
C GLU A 358 -23.38 -0.16 -0.24
N LYS A 359 -24.37 0.05 0.63
CA LYS A 359 -25.57 0.86 0.37
C LYS A 359 -25.28 2.27 -0.16
N TYR A 360 -24.20 2.93 0.28
CA TYR A 360 -23.93 4.33 -0.13
C TYR A 360 -23.56 4.47 -1.61
N PHE A 361 -23.19 3.37 -2.28
CA PHE A 361 -22.76 3.39 -3.68
C PHE A 361 -23.82 2.83 -4.65
N THR A 362 -24.77 2.03 -4.16
CA THR A 362 -25.87 1.49 -4.98
C THR A 362 -26.98 2.50 -5.23
N ASP A 363 -27.19 3.47 -4.33
CA ASP A 363 -28.35 4.36 -4.41
C ASP A 363 -28.21 5.49 -5.47
N ASN A 364 -27.05 5.65 -6.12
CA ASN A 364 -26.78 6.76 -7.06
C ASN A 364 -26.23 6.36 -8.44
N ILE A 365 -26.19 5.07 -8.78
CA ILE A 365 -25.84 4.63 -10.14
C ILE A 365 -27.14 4.37 -10.90
N LYS A 366 -27.65 5.38 -11.61
CA LYS A 366 -28.70 5.17 -12.61
C LYS A 366 -28.12 4.33 -13.75
N ASP A 367 -28.71 3.17 -14.01
CA ASP A 367 -28.38 2.23 -15.10
C ASP A 367 -28.59 2.78 -16.53
N GLU A 368 -28.70 4.10 -16.72
CA GLU A 368 -28.97 4.70 -18.02
C GLU A 368 -27.72 5.34 -18.63
N TYR A 369 -26.79 4.51 -19.10
CA TYR A 369 -25.94 4.87 -20.24
C TYR A 369 -26.31 3.98 -21.41
N LYS A 370 -27.39 4.35 -22.11
CA LYS A 370 -27.62 3.89 -23.48
C LYS A 370 -26.52 4.47 -24.34
N TYR A 371 -25.64 3.60 -24.85
CA TYR A 371 -24.77 3.92 -25.96
C TYR A 371 -25.66 4.25 -27.17
N GLU A 372 -25.89 5.52 -27.45
CA GLU A 372 -26.35 5.91 -28.78
C GLU A 372 -25.14 5.88 -29.72
N ILE A 373 -25.06 4.80 -30.49
CA ILE A 373 -24.26 4.73 -31.70
C ILE A 373 -24.97 5.62 -32.74
N LYS A 374 -24.30 6.69 -33.16
CA LYS A 374 -24.46 7.23 -34.51
C LYS A 374 -23.09 7.38 -35.14
#